data_AF-A0A024GHM7-F1
#
_entry.id   AF-A0A024GHM7-F1
#
_cell.length_a   1.000
_cell.length_b   1.000
_cell.length_c   1.000
_cell.angle_alpha   90.00
_cell.angle_beta   90.00
_cell.angle_gamma   90.00
#
_symmetry.space_group_name_H-M   'P 1'
#
loop_
_entity.id
_entity.type
_entity.pdbx_description
1 polymer ?
#
loop_
_entity_poly.entity_id
_entity_poly.type
_entity_poly.pdbx_seq_one_letter_code
_entity_poly.pdbx_strand_id
1 'polypeptide(L)'
;MDDAKYQKRDQTSEKLAQKMLQGWTMMGCHCPQCFTPFMRNKDEMLYCVQCEQYAVFEDEKSTNSCIIENGNDPKTQKAHSISSERTDGGAGTC
;
A
#
# COMPACT_ATOMS: atom_id res chain seq x y z
N MET A 1 -14.71 13.18 16.28
CA MET A 1 -13.37 13.14 15.67
C MET A 1 -13.35 11.86 14.84
N ASP A 2 -13.01 11.96 13.56
CA ASP A 2 -13.16 10.87 12.57
C ASP A 2 -11.95 9.92 12.59
N ASP A 3 -11.67 9.31 13.75
CA ASP A 3 -10.49 8.45 13.99
C ASP A 3 -10.41 7.27 13.02
N ALA A 4 -11.56 6.74 12.59
CA ALA A 4 -11.64 5.62 11.65
C ALA A 4 -11.11 5.98 10.24
N LYS A 5 -11.18 7.25 9.84
CA LYS A 5 -10.68 7.70 8.53
C LYS A 5 -9.16 7.86 8.54
N TYR A 6 -8.60 8.26 9.69
CA TYR A 6 -7.15 8.43 9.86
C TYR A 6 -6.43 7.07 9.85
N GLN A 7 -6.95 6.08 10.59
CA GLN A 7 -6.38 4.73 10.64
C GLN A 7 -6.28 4.07 9.27
N LYS A 8 -7.27 4.28 8.39
CA LYS A 8 -7.24 3.73 7.02
C LYS A 8 -6.09 4.31 6.21
N ARG A 9 -5.79 5.62 6.34
CA ARG A 9 -4.70 6.29 5.60
C ARG A 9 -3.33 5.82 6.07
N ASP A 10 -3.17 5.63 7.37
CA ASP A 10 -1.92 5.10 7.94
C ASP A 10 -1.66 3.68 7.44
N GLN A 11 -2.69 2.82 7.42
CA GLN A 11 -2.58 1.47 6.86
C GLN A 11 -2.24 1.47 5.36
N THR A 12 -2.84 2.38 4.57
CA THR A 12 -2.48 2.54 3.15
C THR A 12 -1.00 2.90 3.01
N SER A 13 -0.52 3.84 3.84
CA SER A 13 0.85 4.35 3.79
C SER A 13 1.86 3.27 4.18
N GLU A 14 1.54 2.44 5.17
CA GLU A 14 2.37 1.30 5.58
C GLU A 14 2.50 0.26 4.46
N LYS A 15 1.37 -0.16 3.86
CA LYS A 15 1.38 -1.11 2.74
C LYS A 15 2.12 -0.55 1.52
N LEU A 16 2.01 0.75 1.24
CA LEU A 16 2.72 1.43 0.15
C LEU A 16 4.24 1.36 0.39
N ALA A 17 4.69 1.71 1.59
CA ALA A 17 6.09 1.63 1.98
C ALA A 17 6.63 0.19 1.84
N GLN A 18 5.86 -0.81 2.27
CA GLN A 18 6.24 -2.22 2.15
C GLN A 18 6.47 -2.63 0.68
N LYS A 19 5.64 -2.15 -0.25
CA LYS A 19 5.81 -2.40 -1.68
C LYS A 19 6.99 -1.65 -2.28
N MET A 20 7.26 -0.42 -1.85
CA MET A 20 8.47 0.31 -2.26
C MET A 20 9.75 -0.41 -1.83
N LEU A 21 9.77 -0.98 -0.62
CA LEU A 21 10.88 -1.80 -0.13
C LEU A 21 11.06 -3.09 -0.95
N GLN A 22 9.99 -3.63 -1.54
CA GLN A 22 10.06 -4.76 -2.48
C GLN A 22 10.59 -4.34 -3.88
N GLY A 23 10.87 -3.06 -4.10
CA GLY A 23 11.35 -2.52 -5.37
C GLY A 23 10.23 -2.19 -6.37
N TRP A 24 9.01 -1.97 -5.88
CA TRP A 24 7.90 -1.53 -6.72
C TRP A 24 7.99 -0.02 -6.97
N THR A 25 7.57 0.42 -8.16
CA THR A 25 7.64 1.83 -8.58
C THR A 25 6.25 2.46 -8.58
N MET A 26 6.10 3.63 -7.97
CA MET A 26 4.85 4.39 -8.06
C MET A 26 4.66 4.99 -9.46
N MET A 27 3.49 4.79 -10.04
CA MET A 27 3.09 5.38 -11.31
C MET A 27 2.34 6.69 -11.09
N GLY A 28 2.43 7.61 -12.05
CA GLY A 28 1.63 8.85 -12.08
C GLY A 28 0.14 8.63 -12.38
N CYS A 29 -0.32 7.38 -12.34
CA CYS A 29 -1.73 7.00 -12.52
C CYS A 29 -2.33 6.66 -11.15
N HIS A 30 -3.57 7.06 -10.93
CA HIS A 30 -4.29 6.87 -9.69
C HIS A 30 -5.59 6.10 -9.91
N CYS A 31 -5.97 5.29 -8.93
CA CYS A 31 -7.21 4.52 -8.98
C CYS A 31 -8.44 5.46 -8.87
N PRO A 32 -9.49 5.28 -9.69
CA PRO A 32 -10.65 6.17 -9.75
C PRO A 32 -11.55 6.05 -8.51
N GLN A 33 -11.44 4.96 -7.75
CA GLN A 33 -12.26 4.70 -6.56
C GLN A 33 -11.64 5.28 -5.28
N CYS A 34 -10.32 5.16 -5.13
CA CYS A 34 -9.62 5.50 -3.89
C CYS A 34 -8.57 6.61 -4.03
N PHE A 35 -8.33 7.11 -5.25
CA PHE A 35 -7.33 8.14 -5.58
C PHE A 35 -5.90 7.80 -5.15
N THR A 36 -5.63 6.53 -4.81
CA THR A 36 -4.30 6.06 -4.44
C THR A 36 -3.49 5.78 -5.71
N PRO A 37 -2.20 6.15 -5.76
CA PRO A 37 -1.35 5.87 -6.91
C PRO A 37 -1.19 4.37 -7.13
N PHE A 38 -1.18 3.94 -8.40
CA PHE A 38 -0.83 2.57 -8.77
C PHE A 38 0.67 2.34 -8.58
N MET A 39 1.04 1.10 -8.24
CA MET A 39 2.41 0.66 -8.18
C MET A 39 2.68 -0.38 -9.25
N ARG A 40 3.83 -0.29 -9.91
CA ARG A 40 4.31 -1.21 -10.94
C ARG A 40 5.40 -2.13 -10.36
N ASN A 41 5.30 -3.43 -10.61
CA ASN A 41 6.35 -4.40 -10.33
C ASN A 41 7.31 -4.57 -11.53
N LYS A 42 8.38 -5.35 -11.35
CA LYS A 42 9.32 -5.76 -12.40
C LYS A 42 8.65 -6.50 -13.56
N ASP A 43 7.54 -7.19 -13.29
CA ASP A 43 6.71 -7.87 -14.30
C ASP A 43 5.71 -6.93 -15.00
N GLU A 44 5.90 -5.61 -14.86
CA GLU A 44 5.06 -4.53 -15.41
C GLU A 44 3.59 -4.54 -14.98
N MET A 45 3.23 -5.41 -14.03
CA MET A 45 1.90 -5.46 -13.43
C MET A 45 1.63 -4.22 -12.56
N LEU A 46 0.44 -3.64 -12.72
CA LEU A 46 -0.02 -2.51 -11.92
C LEU A 46 -0.92 -2.96 -10.79
N TYR A 47 -0.69 -2.42 -9.61
CA TYR A 47 -1.36 -2.82 -8.39
C TYR A 47 -1.79 -1.61 -7.57
N CYS A 48 -3.04 -1.60 -7.13
CA CYS A 48 -3.55 -0.63 -6.18
C CYS A 48 -3.44 -1.19 -4.75
N VAL A 49 -2.70 -0.50 -3.88
CA VAL A 49 -2.47 -0.97 -2.50
C VAL A 49 -3.71 -0.84 -1.61
N GLN A 50 -4.60 0.11 -1.92
CA GLN A 50 -5.79 0.37 -1.14
C GLN A 50 -6.98 -0.53 -1.54
N CYS A 51 -7.13 -0.78 -2.83
CA CYS A 51 -8.17 -1.67 -3.36
C CYS A 51 -7.71 -3.12 -3.44
N GLU A 52 -6.40 -3.36 -3.34
CA GLU A 52 -5.76 -4.67 -3.48
C GLU A 52 -6.00 -5.34 -4.84
N GLN A 53 -6.33 -4.52 -5.85
CA GLN A 53 -6.64 -4.95 -7.23
C GLN A 53 -5.48 -4.68 -8.19
N TYR A 54 -5.35 -5.57 -9.18
CA TYR A 54 -4.48 -5.36 -10.33
C TYR A 54 -5.23 -4.59 -11.42
N ALA A 55 -4.54 -3.67 -12.07
CA ALA A 55 -5.03 -2.98 -13.25
C ALA A 55 -4.30 -3.55 -14.48
N VAL A 56 -5.06 -3.89 -15.51
CA VAL A 56 -4.54 -4.14 -16.85
C VAL A 56 -4.79 -2.88 -17.68
N PHE A 57 -3.74 -2.36 -18.31
CA PHE A 57 -3.91 -1.40 -19.41
C PHE A 57 -3.76 -2.22 -20.69
N GLU A 58 -4.83 -2.34 -21.46
CA GLU A 58 -4.71 -2.78 -22.86
C GLU A 58 -4.23 -1.58 -23.66
N ASP A 59 -3.03 -1.68 -24.25
CA ASP A 59 -2.44 -0.67 -25.13
C ASP A 59 -3.17 -0.62 -26.48
N GLU A 60 -4.43 -0.16 -26.47
CA GLU A 60 -5.13 0.29 -27.68
C GLU A 60 -5.74 1.67 -27.43
N LYS A 61 -4.89 2.68 -27.63
CA LYS A 61 -5.24 4.06 -28.00
C LYS A 61 -6.15 4.84 -27.04
N SER A 62 -5.50 5.67 -26.23
CA SER A 62 -5.93 7.03 -25.87
C SER A 62 -7.36 7.17 -25.33
N THR A 63 -7.60 6.74 -24.10
CA THR A 63 -8.49 7.46 -23.17
C THR A 63 -8.23 6.99 -21.75
N ASN A 64 -7.92 7.93 -20.86
CA ASN A 64 -7.55 7.69 -19.46
C ASN A 64 -8.71 7.07 -18.66
N SER A 65 -8.93 5.77 -18.75
CA SER A 65 -9.90 5.05 -17.92
C SER A 65 -9.33 3.70 -17.51
N CYS A 66 -8.97 3.59 -16.23
CA CYS A 66 -8.59 2.32 -15.61
C CYS A 66 -9.87 1.58 -15.25
N ILE A 67 -10.12 0.47 -15.96
CA ILE A 67 -11.23 -0.45 -15.68
C ILE A 67 -10.74 -1.44 -14.62
N ILE A 68 -11.47 -1.53 -13.51
CA ILE A 68 -11.14 -2.39 -12.36
C ILE A 68 -12.12 -3.56 -12.36
N GLU A 69 -11.65 -4.78 -12.63
CA GLU A 69 -12.43 -5.98 -12.34
C GLU A 69 -12.39 -6.24 -10.83
N ASN A 70 -13.58 -6.27 -10.23
CA ASN A 70 -13.80 -6.35 -8.79
C ASN A 70 -13.67 -7.80 -8.31
N GLY A 71 -12.91 -7.99 -7.23
CA GLY A 71 -12.87 -9.24 -6.51
C GLY A 71 -11.75 -9.25 -5.48
N ASN A 72 -12.01 -8.75 -4.27
CA ASN A 72 -12.18 -9.63 -3.11
C ASN A 72 -12.26 -8.81 -1.81
N ASP A 73 -13.33 -9.06 -1.08
CA ASP A 73 -13.69 -8.49 0.21
C ASP A 73 -12.80 -9.01 1.36
N PRO A 74 -12.84 -8.33 2.52
CA PRO A 74 -11.76 -8.22 3.47
C PRO A 74 -11.74 -9.39 4.46
N LYS A 75 -10.54 -9.84 4.83
CA LYS A 75 -10.30 -10.49 6.13
C LYS A 75 -8.84 -10.29 6.51
N THR A 76 -8.56 -9.48 7.54
CA THR A 76 -8.29 -9.98 8.91
C THR A 76 -6.99 -10.80 8.87
N GLN A 77 -5.86 -10.39 9.45
CA GLN A 77 -5.67 -10.25 10.88
C GLN A 77 -4.39 -9.45 11.21
N LYS A 78 -4.55 -8.51 12.14
CA LYS A 78 -3.58 -7.99 13.09
C LYS A 78 -2.65 -9.10 13.64
N ALA A 79 -1.35 -8.87 13.60
CA ALA A 79 -0.44 -8.86 14.76
C ALA A 79 1.01 -8.97 14.30
N HIS A 80 1.75 -7.86 14.36
CA HIS A 80 3.11 -7.97 14.86
C HIS A 80 3.41 -6.75 15.73
N SER A 81 3.10 -6.92 17.01
CA SER A 81 3.71 -6.14 18.07
C SER A 81 5.22 -6.38 17.99
N ILE A 82 6.00 -5.46 17.44
CA ILE A 82 7.37 -5.30 17.90
C ILE A 82 7.43 -4.01 18.70
N SER A 83 7.00 -4.12 19.95
CA SER A 83 7.45 -3.25 21.02
C SER A 83 8.97 -3.39 21.09
N SER A 84 9.69 -2.50 20.38
CA SER A 84 11.09 -2.26 20.69
C SER A 84 11.15 -1.49 22.01
N GLU A 85 11.25 -2.24 23.10
CA GLU A 85 11.75 -1.73 24.37
C GLU A 85 13.14 -1.14 24.13
N ARG A 86 13.19 0.19 24.11
CA ARG A 86 14.40 0.96 24.33
C ARG A 86 14.57 1.06 25.84
N THR A 87 15.31 0.15 26.45
CA THR A 87 15.91 0.42 27.76
C THR A 87 17.37 0.71 27.55
N ASP A 88 17.63 2.00 27.68
CA ASP A 88 18.87 2.73 27.77
C ASP A 88 19.87 2.14 28.78
N GLY A 89 21.16 2.28 28.47
CA GLY A 89 22.15 2.66 29.48
C GLY A 89 22.69 1.56 30.39
N GLY A 90 23.73 0.87 29.92
CA GLY A 90 24.67 0.18 30.79
C GLY A 90 25.46 1.17 31.65
N ALA A 91 25.30 1.09 32.96
CA ALA A 91 26.27 1.59 33.93
C ALA A 91 27.02 0.37 34.48
N GLY A 92 28.11 0.00 33.80
CA GLY A 92 29.03 -1.03 34.21
C GLY A 92 30.23 -0.42 34.95
N THR A 93 30.35 -0.85 36.20
CA THR A 93 31.60 -1.26 36.86
C THR A 93 32.47 -0.19 37.55
N CYS A 94 32.66 -0.49 38.85
CA CYS A 94 33.67 -0.11 39.86
C CYS A 94 33.76 1.33 40.34
#